data_AF-A0A2P2LJ34-F1
#
_entry.id   AF-A0A2P2LJ34-F1
#
_cell.length_a   1.000
_cell.length_b   1.000
_cell.length_c   1.000
_cell.angle_alpha   90.00
_cell.angle_beta   90.00
_cell.angle_gamma   90.00
#
_symmetry.space_group_name_H-M   'P 1'
#
loop_
_entity.id
_entity.type
_entity.pdbx_description
1 polymer ?
#
loop_
_entity_poly.entity_id
_entity_poly.type
_entity_poly.pdbx_seq_one_letter_code
_entity_poly.pdbx_strand_id
1 'polypeptide(L)'
;MFGEDYGKFRILWAEHGDEISLEYAGTHALKGDLVRYGRQTIGGVIKDGISALSRYYLNNFQDGVRQDAADLISGRYTINRTSLSPFHNGFDSLSYLPVASALVLGGLTITSFTLQQGRNAQQYLSSVLWAGVAAGVIAIVKTNGRQFCSRPRLCGLL
;
A
#
# COMPACT_ATOMS: atom_id res chain seq x y z
N MET A 1 13.64 -41.23 -6.00
CA MET A 1 14.47 -40.37 -6.88
C MET A 1 13.66 -39.17 -7.38
N PHE A 2 12.61 -39.34 -8.20
CA PHE A 2 11.85 -38.22 -8.77
C PHE A 2 11.11 -37.27 -7.79
N GLY A 3 10.75 -37.74 -6.59
CA GLY A 3 10.02 -36.92 -5.61
C GLY A 3 10.86 -35.79 -5.01
N GLU A 4 12.15 -36.02 -4.77
CA GLU A 4 13.05 -35.01 -4.22
C GLU A 4 13.39 -33.93 -5.25
N ASP A 5 13.64 -34.34 -6.50
CA ASP A 5 13.93 -33.42 -7.60
C ASP A 5 12.72 -32.52 -7.91
N TYR A 6 11.51 -33.08 -7.87
CA TYR A 6 10.26 -32.31 -8.02
C TYR A 6 10.06 -31.31 -6.87
N GLY A 7 10.40 -31.71 -5.63
CA GLY A 7 10.38 -30.81 -4.47
C GLY A 7 11.34 -29.63 -4.65
N LYS A 8 12.57 -29.88 -5.09
CA LYS A 8 13.57 -28.84 -5.40
C LYS A 8 13.11 -27.91 -6.51
N PHE A 9 12.55 -28.45 -7.59
CA PHE A 9 12.03 -27.65 -8.70
C PHE A 9 10.92 -26.69 -8.26
N ARG A 10 9.99 -27.14 -7.41
CA ARG A 10 8.93 -26.29 -6.88
C ARG A 10 9.44 -25.15 -6.00
N ILE A 11 10.47 -25.41 -5.19
CA ILE A 11 11.11 -24.39 -4.36
C ILE A 11 11.80 -23.37 -5.26
N LEU A 12 12.62 -23.84 -6.21
CA LEU A 12 13.33 -22.99 -7.17
C LEU A 12 12.35 -22.10 -7.96
N TRP A 13 11.22 -22.67 -8.41
CA TRP A 13 10.19 -21.92 -9.12
C TRP A 13 9.53 -20.84 -8.25
N ALA A 14 9.26 -21.16 -6.99
CA ALA A 14 8.70 -20.20 -6.05
C ALA A 14 9.68 -19.08 -5.69
N GLU A 15 10.97 -19.40 -5.55
CA GLU A 15 12.04 -18.41 -5.31
C GLU A 15 12.24 -17.50 -6.52
N HIS A 16 12.26 -18.06 -7.73
CA HIS A 16 12.32 -17.27 -8.95
C HIS A 16 11.15 -16.27 -9.05
N GLY A 17 9.93 -16.72 -8.75
CA GLY A 17 8.75 -15.84 -8.72
C GLY A 17 8.85 -14.74 -7.66
N ASP A 18 9.44 -15.06 -6.51
CA ASP A 18 9.70 -14.09 -5.45
C ASP A 18 10.70 -13.02 -5.87
N GLU A 19 11.79 -13.38 -6.56
CA GLU A 19 12.80 -12.44 -7.07
C GLU A 19 12.22 -11.50 -8.14
N ILE A 20 11.45 -12.04 -9.10
CA ILE A 20 10.75 -11.20 -10.09
C ILE A 20 9.82 -10.22 -9.37
N SER A 21 9.07 -10.70 -8.38
CA SER A 21 8.15 -9.88 -7.60
C SER A 21 8.86 -8.78 -6.83
N LEU A 22 10.03 -9.07 -6.27
CA LEU A 22 10.85 -8.08 -5.59
C LEU A 22 11.27 -6.97 -6.56
N GLU A 23 11.67 -7.35 -7.78
CA GLU A 23 12.06 -6.39 -8.79
C GLU A 23 10.91 -5.45 -9.17
N TYR A 24 9.75 -5.94 -9.63
CA TYR A 24 8.70 -5.01 -10.09
C TYR A 24 7.86 -4.40 -8.96
N ALA A 25 7.64 -5.11 -7.85
CA ALA A 25 6.72 -4.68 -6.80
C ALA A 25 7.39 -4.31 -5.47
N GLY A 26 8.68 -4.61 -5.29
CA GLY A 26 9.41 -4.42 -4.04
C GLY A 26 8.98 -5.36 -2.90
N THR A 27 8.23 -6.43 -3.21
CA THR A 27 7.76 -7.43 -2.23
C THR A 27 7.86 -8.84 -2.80
N HIS A 28 7.93 -9.85 -1.94
CA HIS A 28 7.80 -11.25 -2.38
C HIS A 28 6.44 -11.55 -3.03
N ALA A 29 6.36 -12.66 -3.75
CA ALA A 29 5.13 -13.09 -4.40
C ALA A 29 4.11 -13.58 -3.36
N LEU A 30 2.84 -13.27 -3.64
CA LEU A 30 1.73 -13.73 -2.82
C LEU A 30 1.47 -15.23 -3.04
N LYS A 31 0.96 -15.89 -2.01
CA LYS A 31 0.59 -17.31 -2.04
C LYS A 31 1.76 -18.25 -2.35
N GLY A 32 2.98 -17.86 -2.04
CA GLY A 32 4.18 -18.69 -2.26
C GLY A 32 4.11 -20.06 -1.57
N ASP A 33 3.40 -20.16 -0.45
CA ASP A 33 3.19 -21.41 0.29
C ASP A 33 2.40 -22.46 -0.51
N LEU A 34 1.45 -22.04 -1.34
CA LEU A 34 0.72 -22.98 -2.20
C LEU A 34 1.66 -23.61 -3.22
N VAL A 35 2.60 -22.83 -3.77
CA VAL A 35 3.58 -23.33 -4.74
C VAL A 35 4.60 -24.25 -4.04
N ARG A 36 5.14 -23.82 -2.89
CA ARG A 36 6.19 -24.53 -2.13
C ARG A 36 5.71 -25.78 -1.43
N TYR A 37 4.54 -25.74 -0.80
CA TYR A 37 4.05 -26.81 0.07
C TYR A 37 2.74 -27.44 -0.41
N GLY A 38 2.08 -26.88 -1.43
CA GLY A 38 0.80 -27.40 -1.95
C GLY A 38 -0.39 -27.08 -1.06
N ARG A 39 -0.16 -26.37 0.04
CA ARG A 39 -1.16 -25.97 1.03
C ARG A 39 -0.82 -24.59 1.57
N GLN A 40 -1.83 -23.81 1.90
CA GLN A 40 -1.64 -22.51 2.52
C GLN A 40 -1.47 -22.69 4.02
N THR A 41 -0.36 -22.20 4.58
CA THR A 41 -0.15 -22.20 6.03
C THR A 41 -0.70 -20.91 6.66
N ILE A 42 -1.05 -20.94 7.95
CA ILE A 42 -1.51 -19.73 8.67
C ILE A 42 -0.41 -18.65 8.64
N GLY A 43 0.85 -19.03 8.83
CA GLY A 43 1.99 -18.12 8.70
C GLY A 43 2.11 -17.54 7.29
N GLY A 44 1.86 -18.36 6.26
CA GLY A 44 1.78 -17.94 4.87
C GLY A 44 0.70 -16.90 4.61
N VAL A 45 -0.50 -17.08 5.16
CA VAL A 45 -1.59 -16.08 5.06
C VAL A 45 -1.16 -14.74 5.66
N ILE A 46 -0.50 -14.75 6.82
CA ILE A 46 -0.02 -13.52 7.46
C ILE A 46 1.07 -12.86 6.61
N LYS A 47 2.04 -13.64 6.12
CA LYS A 47 3.11 -13.15 5.22
C LYS A 47 2.53 -12.56 3.94
N ASP A 48 1.52 -13.21 3.36
CA ASP A 48 0.80 -12.72 2.18
C ASP A 48 0.11 -11.39 2.50
N GLY A 49 -0.54 -11.28 3.66
CA GLY A 49 -1.17 -10.03 4.12
C GLY A 49 -0.18 -8.88 4.25
N ILE A 50 0.97 -9.13 4.89
CA ILE A 50 2.04 -8.13 5.03
C ILE A 50 2.57 -7.72 3.65
N SER A 51 2.83 -8.69 2.78
CA SER A 51 3.34 -8.42 1.42
C SER A 51 2.33 -7.62 0.60
N ALA A 52 1.03 -7.91 0.72
CA ALA A 52 -0.02 -7.15 0.04
C ALA A 52 -0.11 -5.71 0.55
N LEU A 53 0.00 -5.48 1.86
CA LEU A 53 0.02 -4.14 2.45
C LEU A 53 1.26 -3.36 2.04
N SER A 54 2.44 -3.98 2.12
CA SER A 54 3.69 -3.39 1.64
C SER A 54 3.59 -3.03 0.17
N ARG A 55 3.10 -3.94 -0.68
CA ARG A 55 2.93 -3.68 -2.11
C ARG A 55 1.96 -2.53 -2.38
N TYR A 56 0.85 -2.45 -1.64
CA TYR A 56 -0.08 -1.32 -1.74
C TYR A 56 0.61 0.01 -1.37
N TYR A 57 1.41 0.02 -0.31
CA TYR A 57 2.16 1.21 0.09
C TYR A 57 3.23 1.60 -0.94
N LEU A 58 4.07 0.66 -1.36
CA LEU A 58 5.14 0.91 -2.34
C LEU A 58 4.55 1.45 -3.65
N ASN A 59 3.53 0.79 -4.19
CA ASN A 59 2.86 1.18 -5.43
C ASN A 59 2.24 2.58 -5.36
N ASN A 60 1.68 2.98 -4.21
CA ASN A 60 1.02 4.27 -4.10
C ASN A 60 1.96 5.41 -3.71
N PHE A 61 2.99 5.16 -2.90
CA PHE A 61 3.76 6.24 -2.26
C PHE A 61 5.23 6.29 -2.67
N GLN A 62 5.80 5.20 -3.17
CA GLN A 62 7.22 5.15 -3.55
C GLN A 62 7.43 4.97 -5.06
N ASP A 63 6.46 4.42 -5.77
CA ASP A 63 6.58 4.07 -7.18
C ASP A 63 6.94 5.26 -8.09
N GLY A 64 6.29 6.42 -7.90
CA GLY A 64 6.60 7.61 -8.69
C GLY A 64 8.07 8.05 -8.60
N VAL A 65 8.67 7.99 -7.40
CA VAL A 65 10.09 8.34 -7.21
C VAL A 65 11.00 7.29 -7.83
N ARG A 66 10.61 6.02 -7.73
CA ARG A 66 11.36 4.92 -8.36
C ARG A 66 11.38 5.04 -9.88
N GLN A 67 10.24 5.39 -10.47
CA GLN A 67 10.12 5.66 -11.90
C GLN A 67 10.98 6.86 -12.31
N ASP A 68 10.93 7.96 -11.57
CA ASP A 68 11.79 9.12 -11.82
C ASP A 68 13.29 8.76 -11.76
N ALA A 69 13.70 7.91 -10.83
CA ALA A 69 15.09 7.44 -10.77
C ALA A 69 15.49 6.60 -12.00
N ALA A 70 14.60 5.72 -12.47
CA ALA A 70 14.82 4.93 -13.69
C ALA A 70 14.88 5.82 -14.94
N ASP A 71 14.03 6.84 -15.02
CA ASP A 71 14.00 7.81 -16.12
C ASP A 71 15.27 8.68 -16.14
N LEU A 72 15.80 9.07 -14.98
CA LEU A 72 17.10 9.75 -14.88
C LEU A 72 18.25 8.90 -15.40
N ILE A 73 18.35 7.64 -14.95
CA ILE A 73 19.44 6.73 -15.32
C ILE A 73 19.35 6.38 -16.82
N SER A 74 18.14 6.20 -17.34
CA SER A 74 17.92 5.88 -18.76
C SER A 74 17.97 7.11 -19.68
N GLY A 75 18.09 8.32 -19.13
CA GLY A 75 18.12 9.56 -19.90
C GLY A 75 16.77 9.98 -20.48
N ARG A 76 15.66 9.39 -20.03
CA ARG A 76 14.29 9.71 -20.45
C ARG A 76 13.72 10.87 -19.63
N TYR A 77 14.29 12.06 -19.76
CA TYR A 77 13.76 13.24 -19.06
C TYR A 77 13.82 14.48 -19.95
N THR A 78 12.89 15.41 -19.74
CA THR A 78 12.88 16.70 -20.45
C THR A 78 13.52 17.78 -19.58
N ILE A 79 14.57 18.43 -20.09
CA ILE A 79 15.22 19.54 -19.40
C ILE A 79 14.40 20.81 -19.61
N ASN A 80 13.76 21.30 -18.56
CA ASN A 80 13.19 22.64 -18.54
C ASN A 80 14.00 23.54 -17.59
N ARG A 81 14.67 24.56 -18.16
CA ARG A 81 15.54 25.49 -17.42
C ARG A 81 14.78 26.58 -16.66
N THR A 82 13.49 26.73 -16.91
CA THR A 82 12.63 27.78 -16.32
C THR A 82 11.73 27.26 -15.20
N SER A 83 11.54 25.95 -15.09
CA SER A 83 10.75 25.33 -14.02
C SER A 83 11.61 25.05 -12.79
N LEU A 84 10.99 25.16 -11.61
CA LEU A 84 11.56 24.68 -10.35
C LEU A 84 11.91 23.19 -10.44
N SER A 85 12.94 22.75 -9.70
CA SER A 85 13.32 21.35 -9.64
C SER A 85 12.13 20.49 -9.16
N PRO A 86 11.77 19.40 -9.87
CA PRO A 86 10.68 18.51 -9.46
C PRO A 86 10.95 17.82 -8.11
N PHE A 87 12.18 17.89 -7.60
CA PHE A 87 12.59 17.31 -6.31
C PHE A 87 12.53 18.29 -5.12
N HIS A 88 12.03 19.52 -5.31
CA HIS A 88 12.10 20.56 -4.27
C HIS A 88 11.17 20.29 -3.06
N ASN A 89 10.04 19.58 -3.23
CA ASN A 89 9.09 19.24 -2.15
C ASN A 89 8.90 17.72 -2.02
N GLY A 90 9.81 17.08 -1.31
CA GLY A 90 9.95 15.61 -1.31
C GLY A 90 8.95 14.81 -0.47
N PHE A 91 8.19 15.40 0.46
CA PHE A 91 7.55 14.59 1.51
C PHE A 91 6.15 15.01 1.98
N ASP A 92 5.47 15.94 1.31
CA ASP A 92 4.16 16.44 1.80
C ASP A 92 3.09 15.33 1.89
N SER A 93 3.13 14.33 0.99
CA SER A 93 2.14 13.23 0.99
C SER A 93 2.28 12.29 2.20
N LEU A 94 3.50 12.13 2.71
CA LEU A 94 3.78 11.31 3.90
C LEU A 94 3.23 11.94 5.19
N SER A 95 2.98 13.25 5.19
CA SER A 95 2.43 13.97 6.35
C SER A 95 0.91 13.79 6.51
N TYR A 96 0.17 13.62 5.41
CA TYR A 96 -1.31 13.50 5.48
C TYR A 96 -1.81 12.08 5.79
N LEU A 97 -1.08 11.05 5.38
CA LEU A 97 -1.41 9.65 5.60
C LEU A 97 -1.55 9.21 7.08
N PRO A 98 -0.57 9.47 7.97
CA PRO A 98 -0.66 9.04 9.36
C PRO A 98 -1.76 9.79 10.12
N VAL A 99 -2.01 11.06 9.78
CA VAL A 99 -3.09 11.85 10.37
C VAL A 99 -4.46 11.34 9.92
N ALA A 100 -4.65 11.10 8.62
CA ALA A 100 -5.91 10.56 8.10
C ALA A 100 -6.21 9.15 8.61
N SER A 101 -5.20 8.28 8.69
CA SER A 101 -5.37 6.92 9.22
C SER A 101 -5.64 6.91 10.73
N ALA A 102 -4.97 7.76 11.51
CA ALA A 102 -5.25 7.93 12.93
C ALA A 102 -6.67 8.43 13.21
N LEU A 103 -7.17 9.38 12.41
CA LEU A 103 -8.55 9.89 12.53
C LEU A 103 -9.60 8.81 12.19
N VAL A 104 -9.36 8.01 11.15
CA VAL A 104 -10.28 6.92 10.76
C VAL A 104 -10.27 5.80 11.80
N LEU A 105 -9.10 5.34 12.23
CA LEU A 105 -8.97 4.29 13.25
C LEU A 105 -9.51 4.76 14.62
N GLY A 106 -9.20 5.99 15.02
CA GLY A 106 -9.73 6.61 16.22
C GLY A 106 -11.26 6.74 16.18
N GLY A 107 -11.81 7.23 15.07
CA GLY A 107 -13.26 7.29 14.85
C GLY A 107 -13.94 5.92 14.97
N LEU A 108 -13.41 4.92 14.26
CA LEU A 108 -13.98 3.56 14.23
C LEU A 108 -13.92 2.84 15.59
N THR A 109 -12.84 3.05 16.35
CA THR A 109 -12.70 2.46 17.70
C THR A 109 -13.64 3.11 18.69
N ILE A 110 -13.76 4.44 18.65
CA ILE A 110 -14.70 5.19 19.49
C ILE A 110 -16.14 4.79 19.17
N THR A 111 -16.53 4.66 17.89
CA THR A 111 -17.87 4.19 17.52
C THR A 111 -18.14 2.77 17.98
N SER A 112 -17.16 1.87 17.86
CA SER A 112 -17.35 0.46 18.24
C SER A 112 -17.52 0.29 19.74
N PHE A 113 -16.72 1.01 20.54
CA PHE A 113 -16.80 0.97 22.01
C PHE A 113 -18.10 1.62 22.53
N THR A 114 -18.49 2.77 21.96
CA THR A 114 -19.74 3.46 22.36
C THR A 114 -21.00 2.68 21.98
N LEU A 115 -20.99 1.95 20.86
CA LEU A 115 -22.09 1.08 20.45
C LEU A 115 -22.24 -0.14 21.37
N GLN A 116 -21.12 -0.74 21.79
CA GLN A 116 -21.12 -1.90 22.69
C GLN A 116 -21.60 -1.58 24.11
N GLN A 117 -21.44 -0.33 24.57
CA GLN A 117 -21.84 0.09 25.91
C GLN A 117 -23.31 0.55 26.01
N GLY A 118 -24.08 0.39 24.92
CA GLY A 118 -25.39 0.98 24.63
C GLY A 118 -26.42 0.96 25.77
N ARG A 119 -26.37 1.99 26.62
CA ARG A 119 -27.35 2.23 27.68
C ARG A 119 -28.09 3.56 27.53
N ASN A 120 -27.55 4.55 26.80
CA ASN A 120 -28.12 5.91 26.73
C ASN A 120 -28.24 6.47 25.30
N ALA A 121 -29.29 7.25 25.04
CA ALA A 121 -29.55 7.94 23.76
C ALA A 121 -28.39 8.87 23.32
N GLN A 122 -27.69 9.50 24.28
CA GLN A 122 -26.52 10.33 23.99
C GLN A 122 -25.34 9.55 23.38
N GLN A 123 -25.19 8.26 23.72
CA GLN A 123 -24.12 7.41 23.18
C GLN A 123 -24.41 6.95 21.75
N TYR A 124 -25.69 6.80 21.40
CA TYR A 124 -26.11 6.56 20.01
C TYR A 124 -25.91 7.79 19.13
N LEU A 125 -26.20 8.99 19.66
CA LEU A 125 -25.95 10.25 18.95
C LEU A 125 -24.46 10.48 18.68
N SER A 126 -23.59 10.19 19.65
CA SER A 126 -22.15 10.34 19.47
C SER A 126 -21.56 9.32 18.49
N SER A 127 -22.03 8.07 18.50
CA SER A 127 -21.56 7.05 17.54
C SER A 127 -21.97 7.36 16.10
N VAL A 128 -23.19 7.86 15.88
CA VAL A 128 -23.65 8.33 14.56
C VAL A 128 -22.81 9.51 14.07
N LEU A 129 -22.48 10.45 14.96
CA LEU A 129 -21.61 11.59 14.64
C LEU A 129 -20.21 11.15 14.20
N TRP A 130 -19.56 10.27 14.98
CA TRP A 130 -18.22 9.76 14.64
C TRP A 130 -18.23 8.91 13.37
N ALA A 131 -19.28 8.12 13.14
CA ALA A 131 -19.46 7.39 11.89
C ALA A 131 -19.61 8.34 10.69
N GLY A 132 -20.35 9.44 10.85
CA GLY A 132 -20.47 10.49 9.85
C GLY A 132 -19.14 11.18 9.54
N VAL A 133 -18.35 11.51 10.56
CA VAL A 133 -17.00 12.08 10.41
C VAL A 133 -16.08 11.10 9.68
N ALA A 134 -16.06 9.82 10.07
CA ALA A 134 -15.27 8.80 9.40
C ALA A 134 -15.67 8.63 7.92
N ALA A 135 -16.98 8.58 7.63
CA ALA A 135 -17.49 8.52 6.26
C ALA A 135 -17.10 9.74 5.43
N GLY A 136 -17.15 10.94 6.02
CA GLY A 136 -16.70 12.18 5.39
C GLY A 136 -15.21 12.17 5.07
N VAL A 137 -14.36 11.74 6.01
CA VAL A 137 -12.92 11.58 5.79
C VAL A 137 -12.64 10.56 4.68
N ILE A 138 -13.32 9.42 4.68
CA ILE A 138 -13.18 8.40 3.61
C ILE A 138 -13.60 8.98 2.25
N ALA A 139 -14.69 9.75 2.18
CA ALA A 139 -15.13 10.40 0.95
C ALA A 139 -14.07 11.39 0.43
N ILE A 140 -13.52 12.24 1.31
CA ILE A 140 -12.45 13.20 0.96
C ILE A 140 -11.19 12.47 0.49
N VAL A 141 -10.78 11.40 1.16
CA VAL A 141 -9.63 10.58 0.76
C VAL A 141 -9.89 9.93 -0.59
N LYS A 142 -11.11 9.45 -0.85
CA LYS A 142 -11.48 8.83 -2.14
C LYS A 142 -11.49 9.84 -3.28
N THR A 143 -12.01 11.05 -3.06
CA THR A 143 -12.04 12.11 -4.10
C THR A 143 -10.64 12.66 -4.38
N ASN A 144 -9.80 12.80 -3.35
CA ASN A 144 -8.45 13.35 -3.47
C ASN A 144 -7.36 12.27 -3.56
N GLY A 145 -7.74 10.99 -3.67
CA GLY A 145 -6.83 9.83 -3.65
C GLY A 145 -5.63 9.98 -4.59
N ARG A 146 -5.88 10.52 -5.79
CA ARG A 146 -4.86 10.73 -6.83
C ARG A 146 -3.76 11.73 -6.44
N GLN A 147 -4.05 12.65 -5.51
CA GLN A 147 -3.09 13.65 -5.02
C GLN A 147 -2.18 13.09 -3.92
N PHE A 148 -2.65 12.06 -3.19
CA PHE A 148 -1.85 11.38 -2.18
C PHE A 148 -0.89 10.36 -2.79
N CYS A 149 -1.21 9.82 -3.97
CA CYS A 149 -0.29 8.92 -4.65
C CYS A 149 0.94 9.67 -5.20
N SER A 150 2.12 9.10 -4.98
CA SER A 150 3.35 9.49 -5.65
C SER A 150 3.23 9.22 -7.15
N ARG A 151 3.52 10.24 -7.95
CA ARG A 151 3.47 10.19 -9.41
C ARG A 151 4.84 10.55 -9.96
N PRO A 152 5.26 9.95 -11.10
CA PRO A 152 6.46 10.38 -11.79
C PRO A 152 6.32 11.84 -12.18
N ARG A 153 7.39 12.61 -11.97
CA ARG A 153 7.47 14.06 -12.21
C ARG A 153 8.31 14.38 -13.44
N LEU A 154 9.16 13.45 -13.90
CA LEU A 154 10.09 13.68 -15.01
C LEU A 154 9.51 13.34 -16.38
N CYS A 155 8.61 12.36 -16.45
CA CYS A 155 7.88 11.98 -17.65
C CYS A 155 6.38 12.00 -17.38
N GLY A 156 5.62 12.60 -18.30
CA GLY A 156 4.17 12.46 -18.30
C GLY A 156 3.78 11.01 -18.56
N LEU A 157 2.94 10.43 -17.70
CA LEU A 157 2.24 9.18 -18.01
C LEU A 157 1.37 9.43 -19.25
N LEU A 158 1.66 8.71 -20.34
CA LEU A 158 0.83 8.66 -21.56
C LEU A 158 -0.59 8.18 -21.24
#